data_AF-A0AAN7C6T3-F1
#
_entry.id   AF-A0AAN7C6T3-F1
#
_cell.length_a   1.000
_cell.length_b   1.000
_cell.length_c   1.000
_cell.angle_alpha   90.00
_cell.angle_beta   90.00
_cell.angle_gamma   90.00
#
_symmetry.space_group_name_H-M   'P 1'
#
loop_
_entity.id
_entity.type
_entity.pdbx_description
1 polymer ?
#
loop_
_entity_poly.entity_id
_entity_poly.type
_entity_poly.pdbx_seq_one_letter_code
_entity_poly.pdbx_strand_id
1 'polypeptide(L)'
;MASTLDPLSCKLLQLGGLIQTSIASYIANKDPVQPEGHDTLPSKPLFDAQRALLSAAGMLTELVSEPRSRLLEVSSQYFEARALHIVADKRIPDILAKHGEQGLGIDKIAAQVGIESRKLCRWTGASHKSH
;
A
#
# COMPACT_ATOMS: atom_id res chain seq x y z
N MET A 1 -26.87 24.17 27.11
CA MET A 1 -26.79 23.10 26.10
C MET A 1 -25.61 23.40 25.18
N ALA A 2 -24.40 23.12 25.63
CA ALA A 2 -23.19 23.20 24.81
C ALA A 2 -22.38 21.94 25.12
N SER A 3 -22.57 20.90 24.32
CA SER A 3 -21.70 19.73 24.28
C SER A 3 -20.37 20.21 23.73
N THR A 4 -19.43 20.53 24.62
CA THR A 4 -18.03 20.75 24.26
C THR A 4 -17.53 19.49 23.57
N LEU A 5 -17.37 19.58 22.25
CA LEU A 5 -16.77 18.53 21.42
C LEU A 5 -15.45 18.10 22.06
N ASP A 6 -15.22 16.80 22.12
CA ASP A 6 -14.00 16.27 22.68
C ASP A 6 -12.78 16.67 21.83
N PRO A 7 -11.57 16.68 22.41
CA PRO A 7 -10.37 17.13 21.71
C PRO A 7 -10.04 16.33 20.44
N LEU A 8 -10.44 15.06 20.35
CA LEU A 8 -10.22 14.24 19.16
C LEU A 8 -11.17 14.67 18.04
N SER A 9 -12.46 14.85 18.33
CA SER A 9 -13.44 15.36 17.37
C SER A 9 -13.03 16.73 16.81
N CYS A 10 -12.53 17.64 17.64
CA CYS A 10 -12.00 18.93 17.18
C CYS A 10 -10.82 18.77 16.22
N LYS A 11 -9.86 17.87 16.53
CA LYS A 11 -8.71 17.60 15.66
C LYS A 11 -9.11 16.97 14.33
N LEU A 12 -10.07 16.04 14.33
CA LEU A 12 -10.60 15.43 13.11
C LEU A 12 -11.27 16.45 12.20
N LEU A 13 -12.06 17.37 12.77
CA LEU A 13 -12.68 18.46 12.02
C LEU A 13 -11.65 19.42 11.41
N GLN A 14 -10.61 19.78 12.17
CA GLN A 14 -9.50 20.60 11.67
C GLN A 14 -8.75 19.91 10.52
N LEU A 15 -8.47 18.62 10.68
CA LEU A 15 -7.81 17.82 9.66
C LEU A 15 -8.66 17.69 8.39
N GLY A 16 -9.97 17.50 8.54
CA GLY A 16 -10.92 17.53 7.42
C GLY A 16 -10.89 18.85 6.65
N GLY A 17 -10.87 19.98 7.35
CA GLY A 17 -10.72 21.30 6.72
C GLY A 17 -9.40 21.46 5.94
N LEU A 18 -8.29 20.96 6.51
CA LEU A 18 -6.98 20.97 5.85
C LEU A 18 -6.96 20.10 4.58
N ILE A 19 -7.55 18.91 4.64
CA ILE A 19 -7.68 18.00 3.50
C ILE A 19 -8.48 18.68 2.39
N GLN A 20 -9.63 19.26 2.72
CA GLN A 20 -10.48 19.91 1.73
C GLN A 20 -9.78 21.08 1.03
N THR A 21 -9.04 21.89 1.79
CA THR A 21 -8.24 23.00 1.24
C THR A 21 -7.11 22.50 0.36
N SER A 22 -6.46 21.40 0.75
CA SER A 22 -5.35 20.79 0.01
C SER A 22 -5.85 20.13 -1.28
N ILE A 23 -7.04 19.50 -1.28
CA ILE A 23 -7.69 18.97 -2.48
C ILE A 23 -8.01 20.11 -3.46
N ALA A 24 -8.62 21.19 -2.97
CA ALA A 24 -8.91 22.36 -3.81
C ALA A 24 -7.64 22.93 -4.44
N SER A 25 -6.55 23.03 -3.67
CA SER A 25 -5.25 23.49 -4.14
C SER A 25 -4.64 22.52 -5.16
N TYR A 26 -4.77 21.21 -4.94
CA TYR A 26 -4.30 20.19 -5.88
C TYR A 26 -5.02 20.29 -7.22
N ILE A 27 -6.35 20.38 -7.22
CA ILE A 27 -7.15 20.48 -8.45
C ILE A 27 -6.85 21.79 -9.19
N ALA A 28 -6.72 22.91 -8.48
CA ALA A 28 -6.44 24.20 -9.09
C ALA A 28 -5.06 24.29 -9.75
N ASN A 29 -4.08 23.52 -9.27
CA ASN A 29 -2.70 23.54 -9.77
C ASN A 29 -2.34 22.29 -10.60
N LYS A 30 -3.32 21.40 -10.84
CA LYS A 30 -3.15 20.23 -11.70
C LYS A 30 -3.36 20.66 -13.14
N ASP A 31 -2.29 20.76 -13.91
CA ASP A 31 -2.36 21.06 -15.34
C ASP A 31 -3.13 19.94 -16.08
N PRO A 32 -4.07 20.27 -16.99
CA PRO A 32 -4.82 19.28 -17.76
C PRO A 32 -3.98 18.61 -18.88
N VAL A 33 -2.76 19.09 -19.13
CA VAL A 33 -1.89 18.66 -20.22
C VAL A 33 -0.50 18.33 -19.65
N GLN A 34 -0.39 17.29 -18.84
CA GLN A 34 0.91 16.63 -18.66
C GLN A 34 0.98 15.44 -19.61
N PRO A 35 1.86 15.46 -20.64
CA PRO A 35 2.12 14.26 -21.42
C PRO A 35 2.78 13.24 -20.49
N GLU A 36 2.12 12.08 -20.37
CA GLU A 36 2.61 10.88 -19.68
C GLU A 36 4.03 10.56 -20.17
N GLY A 37 5.09 10.96 -19.45
CA GLY A 37 6.46 10.51 -19.76
C GLY A 37 7.61 11.51 -19.75
N HIS A 38 7.44 12.76 -19.31
CA HIS A 38 8.60 13.64 -19.06
C HIS A 38 8.74 13.98 -17.58
N ASP A 39 9.93 13.68 -17.00
CA ASP A 39 10.43 14.05 -15.65
C ASP A 39 10.35 15.56 -15.40
N THR A 40 9.14 16.10 -15.33
CA THR A 40 8.89 17.52 -15.12
C THR A 40 8.44 17.67 -13.68
N LEU A 41 9.31 18.25 -12.86
CA LEU A 41 9.01 18.49 -11.46
C LEU A 41 7.68 19.24 -11.32
N PRO A 42 6.77 18.81 -10.42
CA PRO A 42 5.51 19.49 -10.21
C PRO A 42 5.73 20.95 -9.78
N SER A 43 4.77 21.82 -10.12
CA SER A 43 4.78 23.18 -9.60
C SER A 43 4.81 23.14 -8.06
N LYS A 44 5.49 24.12 -7.45
CA LYS A 44 5.63 24.19 -6.00
C LYS A 44 4.28 24.09 -5.25
N PRO A 45 3.20 24.76 -5.69
CA PRO A 45 1.88 24.61 -5.06
C PRO A 45 1.28 23.20 -5.20
N LEU A 46 1.49 22.55 -6.35
CA LEU A 46 1.02 21.17 -6.58
C LEU A 46 1.76 20.18 -5.68
N PHE A 47 3.09 20.31 -5.58
CA PHE A 47 3.91 19.50 -4.69
C PHE A 47 3.50 19.67 -3.22
N ASP A 48 3.29 20.91 -2.77
CA ASP A 48 2.91 21.19 -1.39
C ASP A 48 1.50 20.64 -1.08
N ALA A 49 0.56 20.75 -2.04
CA ALA A 49 -0.76 20.14 -1.91
C ALA A 49 -0.69 18.60 -1.83
N GLN A 50 0.11 17.95 -2.69
CA GLN A 50 0.34 16.50 -2.63
C GLN A 50 0.94 16.08 -1.28
N ARG A 51 1.99 16.79 -0.83
CA ARG A 51 2.65 16.51 0.44
C ARG A 51 1.69 16.69 1.63
N ALA A 52 0.88 17.74 1.62
CA ALA A 52 -0.12 18.00 2.65
C ALA A 52 -1.17 16.88 2.71
N LEU A 53 -1.66 16.39 1.57
CA LEU A 53 -2.60 15.29 1.50
C LEU A 53 -2.01 13.98 2.04
N LEU A 54 -0.78 13.63 1.65
CA LEU A 54 -0.08 12.44 2.15
C LEU A 54 0.14 12.52 3.68
N SER A 55 0.55 13.68 4.17
CA SER A 55 0.72 13.91 5.61
C SER A 55 -0.61 13.81 6.36
N ALA A 56 -1.69 14.35 5.79
CA ALA A 56 -3.01 14.32 6.39
C ALA A 56 -3.59 12.89 6.43
N ALA A 57 -3.35 12.08 5.41
CA ALA A 57 -3.71 10.66 5.42
C ALA A 57 -3.00 9.90 6.55
N GLY A 58 -1.71 10.14 6.76
CA GLY A 58 -0.98 9.58 7.90
C GLY A 58 -1.61 10.00 9.24
N MET A 59 -1.90 11.29 9.40
CA MET A 59 -2.49 11.84 10.62
C MET A 59 -3.92 11.32 10.88
N LEU A 60 -4.75 11.19 9.85
CA LEU A 60 -6.07 10.57 9.95
C LEU A 60 -5.95 9.16 10.51
N THR A 61 -4.97 8.42 9.99
CA THR A 61 -4.78 7.05 10.42
C THR A 61 -4.30 6.98 11.86
N GLU A 62 -3.44 7.88 12.32
CA GLU A 62 -3.05 7.96 13.73
C GLU A 62 -4.19 8.37 14.67
N LEU A 63 -5.08 9.27 14.24
CA LEU A 63 -6.19 9.76 15.07
C LEU A 63 -7.34 8.75 15.19
N VAL A 64 -7.54 7.90 14.18
CA VAL A 64 -8.67 6.97 14.11
C VAL A 64 -8.27 5.53 14.45
N SER A 65 -7.00 5.16 14.27
CA SER A 65 -6.58 3.77 14.54
C SER A 65 -6.41 3.51 16.03
N GLU A 66 -6.88 2.34 16.44
CA GLU A 66 -6.49 1.79 17.74
C GLU A 66 -5.01 1.35 17.69
N PRO A 67 -4.13 1.88 18.56
CA PRO A 67 -2.68 1.62 18.48
C PRO A 67 -2.30 0.13 18.47
N ARG A 68 -3.09 -0.72 19.14
CA ARG A 68 -2.88 -2.17 19.16
C ARG A 68 -3.14 -2.81 17.80
N SER A 69 -4.21 -2.44 17.12
CA SER A 69 -4.57 -2.95 15.79
C SER A 69 -3.51 -2.55 14.76
N ARG A 70 -3.00 -1.32 14.84
CA ARG A 70 -1.91 -0.83 13.99
C ARG A 70 -0.58 -1.54 14.22
N LEU A 71 -0.21 -1.81 15.47
CA LEU A 71 0.99 -2.60 15.76
C LEU A 71 0.90 -4.01 15.18
N LEU A 72 -0.27 -4.65 15.23
CA LEU A 72 -0.48 -5.97 14.61
C LEU A 72 -0.40 -5.91 13.08
N GLU A 73 -0.99 -4.88 12.45
CA GLU A 73 -0.91 -4.66 11.00
C GLU A 73 0.53 -4.45 10.54
N VAL A 74 1.28 -3.53 11.15
CA VAL A 74 2.68 -3.24 10.80
C VAL A 74 3.57 -4.44 11.07
N SER A 75 3.34 -5.18 12.17
CA SER A 75 4.07 -6.43 12.43
C SER A 75 3.77 -7.50 11.38
N SER A 76 2.58 -7.49 10.79
CA SER A 76 2.18 -8.42 9.73
C SER A 76 2.86 -8.10 8.39
N GLN A 77 3.11 -6.82 8.10
CA GLN A 77 3.81 -6.37 6.88
C GLN A 77 5.23 -6.96 6.76
N TYR A 78 5.91 -7.27 7.87
CA TYR A 78 7.21 -7.97 7.85
C TYR A 78 7.11 -9.33 7.13
N PHE A 79 6.01 -10.07 7.36
CA PHE A 79 5.82 -11.37 6.73
C PHE A 79 5.58 -11.24 5.22
N GLU A 80 4.82 -10.23 4.79
CA GLU A 80 4.59 -9.94 3.37
C GLU A 80 5.89 -9.52 2.66
N ALA A 81 6.64 -8.59 3.24
CA ALA A 81 7.92 -8.14 2.70
C ALA A 81 8.93 -9.29 2.59
N ARG A 82 9.01 -10.15 3.62
CA ARG A 82 9.90 -11.30 3.61
C ARG A 82 9.45 -12.39 2.62
N ALA A 83 8.14 -12.61 2.47
CA ALA A 83 7.60 -13.49 1.46
C ALA A 83 7.96 -13.00 0.05
N LEU A 84 7.72 -11.71 -0.25
CA LEU A 84 8.06 -11.11 -1.54
C LEU A 84 9.56 -11.20 -1.84
N HIS A 85 10.41 -10.95 -0.83
CA HIS A 85 11.85 -11.09 -0.97
C HIS A 85 12.26 -12.52 -1.36
N ILE A 86 11.72 -13.54 -0.69
CA ILE A 86 12.05 -14.94 -1.00
C ILE A 86 11.54 -15.34 -2.39
N VAL A 87 10.33 -14.89 -2.76
CA VAL A 87 9.73 -15.12 -4.08
C VAL A 87 10.61 -14.51 -5.19
N ALA A 88 11.12 -13.29 -4.97
CA ALA A 88 12.03 -12.61 -5.89
C ALA A 88 13.42 -13.27 -5.96
N ASP A 89 14.03 -13.62 -4.82
CA ASP A 89 15.33 -14.30 -4.74
C ASP A 89 15.31 -15.63 -5.52
N LYS A 90 14.21 -16.37 -5.41
CA LYS A 90 14.01 -17.65 -6.11
C LYS A 90 13.54 -17.51 -7.55
N ARG A 91 13.40 -16.27 -8.05
CA ARG A 91 12.96 -15.96 -9.42
C ARG A 91 11.66 -16.68 -9.80
N ILE A 92 10.75 -16.83 -8.84
CA ILE A 92 9.44 -17.44 -9.08
C ILE A 92 8.66 -16.70 -10.16
N PRO A 93 8.68 -15.34 -10.23
CA PRO A 93 8.05 -14.63 -11.34
C PRO A 93 8.55 -15.08 -12.73
N ASP A 94 9.86 -15.30 -12.89
CA ASP A 94 10.45 -15.76 -14.15
C ASP A 94 10.01 -17.19 -14.49
N ILE A 95 9.86 -18.05 -13.48
CA ILE A 95 9.36 -19.41 -13.66
C ILE A 95 7.90 -19.38 -14.12
N LEU A 96 7.06 -18.53 -13.51
CA LEU A 96 5.66 -18.36 -13.88
C LEU A 96 5.52 -17.76 -15.28
N ALA A 97 6.35 -16.77 -15.63
CA ALA A 97 6.33 -16.12 -16.95
C ALA A 97 6.55 -17.12 -18.11
N LYS A 98 7.36 -18.17 -17.89
CA LYS A 98 7.59 -19.24 -18.88
C LYS A 98 6.36 -20.11 -19.15
N HIS A 99 5.40 -20.15 -18.23
CA HIS A 99 4.19 -20.97 -18.31
C HIS A 99 2.94 -20.15 -18.65
N GLY A 100 3.07 -18.81 -18.65
CA GLY A 100 2.01 -17.88 -19.03
C GLY A 100 0.75 -18.02 -18.16
N GLU A 101 -0.41 -17.78 -18.76
CA GLU A 101 -1.73 -17.80 -18.12
C GLU A 101 -2.10 -19.16 -17.50
N GLN A 102 -1.52 -20.27 -17.97
CA GLN A 102 -1.78 -21.61 -17.39
C GLN A 102 -1.19 -21.75 -15.98
N GLY A 103 -0.20 -20.92 -15.63
CA GLY A 103 0.51 -20.98 -14.37
C GLY A 103 1.31 -22.27 -14.19
N LEU A 104 1.81 -22.48 -12.97
CA LEU A 104 2.51 -23.70 -12.60
C LEU A 104 2.03 -24.17 -11.23
N GLY A 105 1.78 -25.47 -11.09
CA GLY A 105 1.36 -26.06 -9.81
C GLY A 105 2.41 -25.81 -8.72
N ILE A 106 1.95 -25.53 -7.50
CA ILE A 106 2.81 -25.13 -6.39
C ILE A 106 3.89 -26.16 -6.08
N ASP A 107 3.58 -27.46 -6.22
CA ASP A 107 4.53 -28.56 -5.99
C ASP A 107 5.64 -28.60 -7.02
N LYS A 108 5.35 -28.22 -8.27
CA LYS A 108 6.36 -28.13 -9.32
C LYS A 108 7.27 -26.93 -9.10
N ILE A 109 6.71 -25.79 -8.68
CA ILE A 109 7.50 -24.61 -8.31
C ILE A 109 8.39 -24.96 -7.12
N ALA A 110 7.81 -25.54 -6.07
CA ALA A 110 8.48 -25.98 -4.85
C ALA A 110 9.68 -26.90 -5.13
N ALA A 111 9.47 -27.92 -5.97
CA ALA A 111 10.53 -28.83 -6.41
C ALA A 111 11.63 -28.10 -7.18
N GLN A 112 11.27 -27.14 -8.05
CA GLN A 112 12.23 -26.39 -8.87
C GLN A 112 13.06 -25.39 -8.06
N VAL A 113 12.49 -24.78 -7.02
CA VAL A 113 13.18 -23.76 -6.20
C VAL A 113 13.79 -24.30 -4.90
N GLY A 114 13.53 -25.58 -4.58
CA GLY A 114 14.02 -26.25 -3.37
C GLY A 114 13.37 -25.77 -2.08
N ILE A 115 12.09 -25.36 -2.13
CA ILE A 115 11.30 -24.92 -0.97
C ILE A 115 10.15 -25.88 -0.74
N GLU A 116 9.85 -26.21 0.51
CA GLU A 116 8.68 -27.02 0.87
C GLU A 116 7.37 -26.38 0.37
N SER A 117 6.54 -27.13 -0.37
CA SER A 117 5.30 -26.64 -0.98
C SER A 117 4.37 -25.92 0.00
N ARG A 118 4.27 -26.42 1.23
CA ARG A 118 3.44 -25.81 2.29
C ARG A 118 3.94 -24.43 2.71
N LYS A 119 5.25 -24.21 2.77
CA LYS A 119 5.84 -22.89 3.05
C LYS A 119 5.60 -21.94 1.89
N LEU A 120 5.72 -22.45 0.66
CA LEU A 120 5.52 -21.67 -0.55
C LEU A 120 4.06 -21.21 -0.71
N CYS A 121 3.08 -22.09 -0.49
CA CYS A 121 1.65 -21.74 -0.44
C CYS A 121 1.35 -20.56 0.51
N ARG A 122 1.98 -20.54 1.69
CA ARG A 122 1.77 -19.46 2.67
C ARG A 122 2.32 -18.10 2.21
N TRP A 123 3.33 -18.09 1.35
CA TRP A 123 3.95 -16.86 0.85
C TRP A 123 3.28 -16.35 -0.42
N THR A 124 2.85 -17.24 -1.30
CA THR A 124 2.22 -16.88 -2.58
C THR A 124 0.72 -16.67 -2.46
N GLY A 125 0.10 -17.01 -1.31
CA GLY A 125 -1.36 -16.99 -1.15
C GLY A 125 -2.09 -18.00 -2.04
N ALA A 126 -1.35 -18.93 -2.66
CA ALA A 126 -1.92 -19.93 -3.56
C ALA A 126 -2.62 -21.03 -2.75
N SER A 127 -3.81 -21.44 -3.21
CA SER A 127 -4.55 -22.53 -2.57
C SER A 127 -3.97 -23.88 -3.02
N HIS A 128 -3.60 -24.73 -2.07
CA HIS A 128 -3.06 -26.07 -2.31
C HIS A 128 -4.14 -26.96 -2.92
N LYS A 129 -4.24 -27.03 -4.24
CA LYS A 129 -5.05 -28.05 -4.92
C LYS A 129 -4.23 -29.33 -5.06
N SER A 130 -4.39 -30.20 -4.07
CA SER A 130 -3.94 -31.60 -4.13
C SER A 130 -4.78 -32.30 -5.21
N HIS A 131 -4.13 -32.77 -6.27
CA HIS A 131 -4.70 -33.78 -7.18
C HIS A 131 -4.19 -35.16 -6.79
#